data_AF-A0AB38X755-F1
#
_entry.id   AF-A0AB38X755-F1
#
_cell.length_a   1.000
_cell.length_b   1.000
_cell.length_c   1.000
_cell.angle_alpha   90.00
_cell.angle_beta   90.00
_cell.angle_gamma   90.00
#
_symmetry.space_group_name_H-M   'P 1'
#
loop_
_entity.id
_entity.type
_entity.pdbx_description
1 polymer ?
#
loop_
_entity_poly.entity_id
_entity_poly.type
_entity_poly.pdbx_seq_one_letter_code
_entity_poly.pdbx_strand_id
1 'polypeptide(L)'
;MKLVKGFLWLLVGAVVVVGGSLFWLPQFTKNKHSELVMALDNVNPVVKPETVYALTTTKPVRQFTGGAGEKEYTYRLTTYNDRGQTRIVMFDAQWRLKPQRFLKIKTKGQNVESWTATARQEVPSGVRQNLLMS
;
A
#
# COMPACT_ATOMS: atom_id res chain seq x y z
N MET A 1 34.46 -17.60 28.47
CA MET A 1 33.28 -16.85 28.99
C MET A 1 33.12 -15.45 28.37
N LYS A 2 34.16 -14.61 28.27
CA LYS A 2 34.04 -13.24 27.70
C LYS A 2 33.65 -13.20 26.21
N LEU A 3 34.24 -14.08 25.38
CA LEU A 3 33.93 -14.16 23.95
C LEU A 3 32.48 -14.59 23.67
N VAL A 4 31.96 -15.57 24.42
CA VAL A 4 30.57 -16.02 24.31
C VAL A 4 29.59 -14.91 24.70
N LYS A 5 29.88 -14.14 25.75
CA LYS A 5 29.06 -12.99 26.15
C LYS A 5 29.09 -11.87 25.10
N GLY A 6 30.26 -11.58 24.51
CA GLY A 6 30.38 -10.61 23.41
C GLY A 6 29.56 -11.02 22.19
N PHE A 7 29.65 -12.29 21.79
CA PHE A 7 28.84 -12.83 20.70
C PHE A 7 27.34 -12.77 20.98
N LEU A 8 26.91 -13.08 22.22
CA LEU A 8 25.51 -12.96 22.63
C LEU A 8 25.00 -11.52 22.52
N TRP A 9 25.79 -10.53 22.97
CA TRP A 9 25.44 -9.11 22.83
C TRP A 9 25.38 -8.65 21.37
N LEU A 10 26.25 -9.18 20.50
CA LEU A 10 26.16 -8.91 19.06
C LEU A 10 24.86 -9.46 18.46
N LEU A 11 24.46 -10.68 18.84
CA LEU A 11 23.18 -11.25 18.38
C LEU A 11 21.98 -10.44 18.87
N VAL A 12 21.96 -10.05 20.14
CA VAL A 12 20.89 -9.19 20.69
C VAL A 12 20.87 -7.85 19.96
N GLY A 13 22.03 -7.23 19.74
CA GLY A 13 22.14 -5.99 18.97
C GLY A 13 21.61 -6.13 17.55
N ALA A 14 21.95 -7.21 16.85
CA ALA A 14 21.45 -7.49 15.51
C ALA A 14 19.93 -7.66 15.48
N VAL A 15 19.35 -8.39 16.43
CA VAL A 15 17.89 -8.56 16.55
C VAL A 15 17.19 -7.22 16.79
N VAL A 16 17.75 -6.36 17.66
CA VAL A 16 17.20 -5.03 17.93
C VAL A 16 17.27 -4.14 16.69
N VAL A 17 18.38 -4.16 15.96
CA VAL A 17 18.53 -3.39 14.72
C VAL A 17 17.53 -3.86 13.68
N VAL A 18 17.45 -5.18 13.42
CA VAL A 18 16.52 -5.75 12.45
C VAL A 18 15.07 -5.48 12.84
N GLY A 19 14.70 -5.76 14.10
CA GLY A 19 13.35 -5.51 14.61
C GLY A 19 12.97 -4.03 14.57
N GLY A 20 13.89 -3.15 14.94
CA GLY A 20 13.73 -1.71 14.81
C GLY A 20 13.53 -1.29 13.35
N SER A 21 14.39 -1.74 12.44
CA SER A 21 14.25 -1.45 11.01
C SER A 21 12.89 -1.90 10.46
N LEU A 22 12.43 -3.12 10.78
CA LEU A 22 11.11 -3.60 10.36
C LEU A 22 9.96 -2.72 10.86
N PHE A 23 10.07 -2.13 12.05
CA PHE A 23 9.06 -1.21 12.58
C PHE A 23 9.05 0.16 11.87
N TRP A 24 10.22 0.72 11.58
CA TRP A 24 10.34 2.07 11.00
C TRP A 24 10.20 2.11 9.48
N LEU A 25 10.60 1.05 8.77
CA LEU A 25 10.56 0.98 7.30
C LEU A 25 9.21 1.40 6.68
N PRO A 26 8.04 0.96 7.19
CA PRO A 26 6.73 1.32 6.62
C PRO A 26 6.44 2.81 6.60
N GLN A 27 7.04 3.57 7.52
CA GLN A 27 6.89 5.03 7.57
C GLN A 27 7.66 5.70 6.42
N PHE A 28 8.79 5.10 6.00
CA PHE A 28 9.60 5.60 4.90
C PHE A 28 9.14 5.11 3.53
N THR A 29 8.40 4.00 3.46
CA THR A 29 7.80 3.48 2.23
C THR A 29 6.50 4.19 1.88
N LYS A 30 5.77 4.71 2.87
CA LYS A 30 4.49 5.42 2.67
C LYS A 30 4.55 6.42 1.51
N ASN A 31 3.55 6.37 0.63
CA ASN A 31 3.41 7.18 -0.60
C ASN A 31 4.45 6.92 -1.71
N LYS A 32 5.38 5.97 -1.54
CA LYS A 32 6.31 5.52 -2.59
C LYS A 32 5.74 4.29 -3.32
N HIS A 33 6.21 4.05 -4.53
CA HIS A 33 5.55 3.13 -5.47
C HIS A 33 6.53 2.37 -6.38
N SER A 34 7.81 2.25 -5.98
CA SER A 34 8.71 1.36 -6.69
C SER A 34 8.40 -0.11 -6.33
N GLU A 35 8.70 -1.02 -7.24
CA GLU A 35 8.55 -2.47 -7.01
C GLU A 35 9.28 -2.93 -5.74
N LEU A 36 10.48 -2.42 -5.49
CA LEU A 36 11.24 -2.70 -4.28
C LEU A 36 10.49 -2.25 -3.01
N VAL A 37 9.87 -1.07 -3.03
CA VAL A 37 9.09 -0.58 -1.89
C VAL A 37 7.90 -1.49 -1.60
N MET A 38 7.15 -1.87 -2.66
CA MET A 38 6.01 -2.76 -2.51
C MET A 38 6.44 -4.14 -2.00
N ALA A 39 7.55 -4.69 -2.52
CA ALA A 39 8.11 -5.95 -2.06
C ALA A 39 8.53 -5.89 -0.59
N LEU A 40 9.20 -4.81 -0.16
CA LEU A 40 9.61 -4.62 1.24
C LEU A 40 8.40 -4.59 2.19
N ASP A 41 7.36 -3.83 1.86
CA ASP A 41 6.15 -3.79 2.69
C ASP A 41 5.42 -5.14 2.69
N ASN A 42 5.41 -5.86 1.55
CA ASN A 42 4.74 -7.14 1.42
C ASN A 42 5.39 -8.24 2.29
N VAL A 43 6.72 -8.27 2.39
CA VAL A 43 7.43 -9.29 3.19
C VAL A 43 7.58 -8.91 4.66
N ASN A 44 7.40 -7.63 5.02
CA ASN A 44 7.55 -7.17 6.39
C ASN A 44 6.43 -7.75 7.30
N PRO A 45 6.75 -8.50 8.37
CA PRO A 45 5.76 -9.12 9.25
C PRO A 45 5.04 -8.13 10.19
N VAL A 46 5.63 -6.95 10.39
CA VAL A 46 5.04 -5.86 11.22
C VAL A 46 3.93 -5.15 10.47
N VAL A 47 4.05 -5.02 9.15
CA VAL A 47 3.00 -4.45 8.30
C VAL A 47 1.82 -5.42 8.26
N LYS A 48 0.63 -4.93 8.58
CA LYS A 48 -0.60 -5.73 8.49
C LYS A 48 -1.37 -5.37 7.23
N PRO A 49 -2.06 -6.35 6.61
CA PRO A 49 -3.03 -6.04 5.58
C PRO A 49 -4.08 -5.07 6.11
N GLU A 50 -4.45 -4.09 5.30
CA GLU A 50 -5.49 -3.13 5.59
C GLU A 50 -6.32 -2.84 4.34
N THR A 51 -7.52 -2.34 4.54
CA THR A 51 -8.38 -1.86 3.45
C THR A 51 -8.32 -0.35 3.38
N VAL A 52 -8.06 0.17 2.19
CA VAL A 52 -8.19 1.59 1.88
C VAL A 52 -9.23 1.81 0.78
N TYR A 53 -9.80 3.00 0.76
CA TYR A 53 -10.85 3.39 -0.16
C TYR A 53 -10.36 4.52 -1.05
N ALA A 54 -10.81 4.54 -2.31
CA ALA A 54 -10.52 5.60 -3.27
C ALA A 54 -11.77 5.97 -4.06
N LEU A 55 -11.79 7.17 -4.64
CA LEU A 55 -12.71 7.54 -5.72
C LEU A 55 -11.91 7.65 -7.01
N THR A 56 -12.42 7.07 -8.10
CA THR A 56 -11.74 7.12 -9.41
C THR A 56 -11.95 8.48 -10.10
N THR A 57 -11.24 9.51 -9.62
CA THR A 57 -11.29 10.87 -10.18
C THR A 57 -10.16 11.16 -11.17
N THR A 58 -9.08 10.36 -11.15
CA THR A 58 -7.88 10.59 -11.96
C THR A 58 -7.83 9.70 -13.21
N LYS A 59 -7.17 10.22 -14.25
CA LYS A 59 -6.76 9.43 -15.42
C LYS A 59 -5.56 8.53 -15.05
N PRO A 60 -5.35 7.40 -15.76
CA PRO A 60 -4.15 6.60 -15.54
C PRO A 60 -2.89 7.43 -15.80
N VAL A 61 -1.88 7.25 -14.97
CA VAL A 61 -0.57 7.94 -15.08
C VAL A 61 0.35 7.26 -16.09
N ARG A 62 0.07 6.00 -16.42
CA ARG A 62 0.79 5.21 -17.43
C ARG A 62 -0.16 4.22 -18.09
N GLN A 63 0.07 3.97 -19.37
CA GLN A 63 -0.56 2.88 -20.12
C GLN A 63 0.57 2.06 -20.75
N PHE A 64 0.48 0.73 -20.67
CA PHE A 64 1.50 -0.17 -21.22
C PHE A 64 0.85 -1.48 -21.71
N THR A 65 1.63 -2.32 -22.38
CA THR A 65 1.18 -3.66 -22.79
C THR A 65 1.62 -4.68 -21.74
N GLY A 66 0.65 -5.40 -21.19
CA GLY A 66 0.84 -6.44 -20.18
C GLY A 66 1.54 -7.68 -20.70
N GLY A 67 1.85 -8.60 -19.79
CA GLY A 67 2.57 -9.84 -20.11
C GLY A 67 1.83 -10.76 -21.08
N ALA A 68 0.50 -10.67 -21.15
CA ALA A 68 -0.33 -11.43 -22.07
C ALA A 68 -0.77 -10.63 -23.32
N GLY A 69 -0.20 -9.44 -23.54
CA GLY A 69 -0.45 -8.61 -24.73
C GLY A 69 -1.65 -7.65 -24.62
N GLU A 70 -2.33 -7.64 -23.49
CA GLU A 70 -3.42 -6.72 -23.17
C GLU A 70 -2.91 -5.31 -22.83
N LYS A 71 -3.78 -4.29 -22.89
CA LYS A 71 -3.43 -2.96 -22.38
C LYS A 71 -3.67 -2.90 -20.88
N GLU A 72 -2.64 -2.51 -20.14
CA GLU A 72 -2.69 -2.25 -18.71
C GLU A 72 -2.51 -0.76 -18.40
N TYR A 73 -2.97 -0.36 -17.21
CA TYR A 73 -3.08 1.02 -16.80
C TYR A 73 -2.61 1.21 -15.37
N THR A 74 -1.58 2.04 -15.16
CA THR A 74 -1.15 2.42 -13.83
C THR A 74 -1.99 3.57 -13.33
N TYR A 75 -2.57 3.43 -12.15
CA TYR A 75 -3.32 4.47 -11.46
C TYR A 75 -2.58 4.93 -10.21
N ARG A 76 -2.57 6.24 -9.97
CA ARG A 76 -2.13 6.85 -8.71
C ARG A 76 -3.36 7.50 -8.07
N LEU A 77 -3.80 6.96 -6.93
CA LEU A 77 -5.00 7.41 -6.25
C LEU A 77 -4.68 7.90 -4.83
N THR A 78 -5.34 8.98 -4.43
CA THR A 78 -5.47 9.34 -3.02
C THR A 78 -6.44 8.37 -2.37
N THR A 79 -6.03 7.78 -1.26
CA THR A 79 -6.80 6.77 -0.55
C THR A 79 -6.94 7.12 0.93
N TYR A 80 -8.00 6.59 1.56
CA TYR A 80 -8.25 6.72 2.98
C TYR A 80 -8.57 5.35 3.57
N ASN A 81 -7.95 4.99 4.69
CA ASN A 81 -8.40 3.83 5.48
C ASN A 81 -9.68 4.17 6.26
N ASP A 82 -10.25 3.19 6.96
CA ASP A 82 -11.46 3.35 7.78
C ASP A 82 -11.36 4.43 8.88
N ARG A 83 -10.15 4.72 9.34
CA ARG A 83 -9.83 5.78 10.32
C ARG A 83 -9.63 7.15 9.69
N GLY A 84 -9.76 7.29 8.37
CA GLY A 84 -9.54 8.55 7.66
C GLY A 84 -8.07 8.92 7.47
N GLN A 85 -7.14 8.00 7.71
CA GLN A 85 -5.73 8.25 7.44
C GLN A 85 -5.48 8.19 5.93
N THR A 86 -4.84 9.24 5.41
CA THR A 86 -4.58 9.37 3.97
C THR A 86 -3.24 8.75 3.58
N ARG A 87 -3.21 8.17 2.37
CA ARG A 87 -1.99 7.86 1.61
C ARG A 87 -2.25 7.78 0.12
N ILE A 88 -1.19 7.90 -0.66
CA ILE A 88 -1.19 7.60 -2.08
C ILE A 88 -0.91 6.11 -2.29
N VAL A 89 -1.79 5.45 -3.03
CA VAL A 89 -1.59 4.09 -3.52
C VAL A 89 -1.46 4.11 -5.03
N MET A 90 -0.52 3.32 -5.54
CA MET A 90 -0.34 3.12 -6.97
C MET A 90 -0.50 1.63 -7.30
N PHE A 91 -1.22 1.33 -8.38
CA PHE A 91 -1.40 -0.04 -8.84
C PHE A 91 -1.70 -0.09 -10.33
N ASP A 92 -1.46 -1.26 -10.91
CA ASP A 92 -1.81 -1.55 -12.29
C ASP A 92 -3.19 -2.23 -12.38
N ALA A 93 -3.95 -1.87 -13.41
CA ALA A 93 -5.25 -2.42 -13.72
C ALA A 93 -5.28 -2.91 -15.18
N GLN A 94 -5.82 -4.11 -15.39
CA GLN A 94 -5.97 -4.73 -16.72
C GLN A 94 -7.01 -4.05 -17.62
N TRP A 95 -7.75 -3.07 -17.09
CA TRP A 95 -8.70 -2.27 -17.84
C TRP A 95 -8.78 -0.85 -17.28
N ARG A 96 -9.27 0.08 -18.12
CA ARG A 96 -9.53 1.45 -17.65
C ARG A 96 -10.62 1.45 -16.60
N LEU A 97 -10.32 2.07 -15.46
CA LEU A 97 -11.29 2.29 -14.41
C LEU A 97 -12.37 3.28 -14.88
N LYS A 98 -13.63 2.94 -14.63
CA LYS A 98 -14.75 3.87 -14.84
C LYS A 98 -14.60 5.06 -13.88
N PRO A 99 -14.77 6.31 -14.34
CA PRO A 99 -14.68 7.47 -13.47
C PRO A 99 -15.82 7.50 -12.44
N GLN A 100 -15.61 8.22 -11.34
CA GLN A 100 -16.61 8.43 -10.28
C GLN A 100 -17.14 7.13 -9.65
N ARG A 101 -16.27 6.12 -9.52
CA ARG A 101 -16.57 4.86 -8.82
C ARG A 101 -15.72 4.77 -7.57
N PHE A 102 -16.35 4.32 -6.49
CA PHE A 102 -15.61 3.98 -5.29
C PHE A 102 -14.88 2.66 -5.49
N LEU A 103 -13.64 2.60 -4.99
CA LEU A 103 -12.85 1.39 -4.92
C LEU A 103 -12.62 1.00 -3.47
N LYS A 104 -12.65 -0.31 -3.23
CA LYS A 104 -12.14 -0.96 -2.03
C LYS A 104 -10.84 -1.66 -2.42
N ILE A 105 -9.73 -1.27 -1.79
CA ILE A 105 -8.39 -1.72 -2.14
C ILE A 105 -7.79 -2.41 -0.92
N LYS A 106 -7.44 -3.69 -1.02
CA LYS A 106 -6.69 -4.42 0.00
C LYS A 106 -5.21 -4.23 -0.25
N THR A 107 -4.50 -3.87 0.80
CA THR A 107 -3.09 -3.48 0.71
C THR A 107 -2.31 -3.99 1.91
N LYS A 108 -1.04 -4.29 1.72
CA LYS A 108 -0.07 -4.46 2.81
C LYS A 108 1.00 -3.39 2.65
N GLY A 109 0.88 -2.30 3.43
CA GLY A 109 1.66 -1.09 3.20
C GLY A 109 1.37 -0.50 1.82
N GLN A 110 2.40 -0.29 1.01
CA GLN A 110 2.26 0.19 -0.38
C GLN A 110 1.95 -0.94 -1.39
N ASN A 111 2.06 -2.21 -1.00
CA ASN A 111 1.70 -3.33 -1.87
C ASN A 111 0.18 -3.46 -2.02
N VAL A 112 -0.35 -3.41 -3.24
CA VAL A 112 -1.75 -3.69 -3.51
C VAL A 112 -1.94 -5.19 -3.75
N GLU A 113 -2.76 -5.82 -2.91
CA GLU A 113 -3.06 -7.25 -3.03
C GLU A 113 -4.26 -7.48 -3.96
N SER A 114 -5.27 -6.62 -3.86
CA SER A 114 -6.46 -6.67 -4.71
C SER A 114 -7.23 -5.36 -4.63
N TRP A 115 -8.07 -5.12 -5.64
CA TRP A 115 -9.00 -4.00 -5.64
C TRP A 115 -10.31 -4.44 -6.29
N THR A 116 -11.40 -3.80 -5.88
CA THR A 116 -12.72 -4.00 -6.47
C THR A 116 -13.55 -2.73 -6.41
N ALA A 117 -14.49 -2.58 -7.33
CA ALA A 117 -15.51 -1.55 -7.22
C ALA A 117 -16.40 -1.83 -6.01
N THR A 118 -16.79 -0.78 -5.29
CA THR A 118 -17.64 -0.89 -4.10
C THR A 118 -18.77 0.14 -4.15
N ALA A 119 -19.88 -0.15 -3.49
CA ALA A 119 -21.00 0.78 -3.40
C ALA A 119 -20.69 1.93 -2.44
N ARG A 120 -21.30 3.10 -2.64
CA ARG A 120 -21.11 4.27 -1.76
C ARG A 120 -21.41 3.96 -0.30
N GLN A 121 -22.39 3.10 -0.05
CA GLN A 121 -22.85 2.70 1.28
C GLN A 121 -21.84 1.81 2.02
N GLU A 122 -21.02 1.05 1.28
CA GLU A 122 -19.96 0.20 1.83
C GLU A 122 -18.67 0.97 2.18
N VAL A 123 -18.55 2.21 1.69
CA VAL A 123 -17.49 3.12 2.10
C VAL A 123 -17.82 3.68 3.49
N PRO A 124 -16.90 3.61 4.47
CA PRO A 124 -17.12 4.15 5.80
C PRO A 124 -17.55 5.61 5.75
N SER A 125 -18.63 5.93 6.47
CA SER A 125 -19.24 7.27 6.45
C SER A 125 -18.23 8.37 6.82
N GLY A 126 -17.35 8.10 7.79
CA GLY A 126 -16.33 9.03 8.26
C GLY A 126 -15.28 9.45 7.22
N VAL A 127 -15.15 8.73 6.11
CA VAL A 127 -14.15 9.03 5.07
C VAL A 127 -14.75 9.32 3.70
N ARG A 128 -16.06 9.08 3.55
CA ARG A 128 -16.79 9.30 2.30
C ARG A 128 -16.69 10.75 1.82
N GLN A 129 -16.72 11.72 2.74
CA GLN A 129 -16.61 13.13 2.37
C GLN A 129 -15.20 13.47 1.86
N ASN A 130 -14.16 12.93 2.49
CA ASN A 130 -12.77 13.13 2.05
C ASN A 130 -12.56 12.62 0.61
N LEU A 131 -13.16 11.47 0.29
CA LEU A 131 -13.11 10.87 -1.05
C LEU A 131 -13.86 11.66 -2.12
N LEU A 132 -14.90 12.41 -1.75
CA LEU A 132 -15.64 13.26 -2.67
C LEU A 132 -14.90 14.58 -2.95
N MET A 133 -13.93 14.94 -2.11
CA MET A 133 -13.10 16.13 -2.23
C MET A 133 -11.71 15.85 -2.83
N SER A 134 -11.37 14.57 -3.10
CA SER A 134 -10.04 14.12 -3.51
C SER A 134 -9.77 14.14 -5.02
#